data_AF-A0A843G0S1-F1
#
_entry.id   AF-A0A843G0S1-F1
#
_cell.length_a   1.000
_cell.length_b   1.000
_cell.length_c   1.000
_cell.angle_alpha   90.00
_cell.angle_beta   90.00
_cell.angle_gamma   90.00
#
_symmetry.space_group_name_H-M   'P 1'
#
loop_
_entity.id
_entity.type
_entity.pdbx_description
1 polymer ?
#
loop_
_entity_poly.entity_id
_entity_poly.type
_entity_poly.pdbx_seq_one_letter_code
_entity_poly.pdbx_strand_id
1 'polypeptide(L)'
;MRLSLKLIAAAVILLIAAAPVAAAVQETTVAGTITNVNQAKGTIDIYADKMWNGVTWTGISVQFAADHKITGTAPSSEALAYLSVGDTVQATFTGVSSQAAWVTVSKVDGTDPAGKFLLASFGDPSKIVNSFQNNFKVTFDTAPDCDSCSGSVCTASSAYVKVVQGWNEKNYPSDAQMIPGERHVFKSPEGCLQELSVTFVKGEASAGLCSAASAVGRQPFSVFTIEVVPKGSVQDYVPVIAVPTEATAVPTPVPTQASPGFGFVIAVIGIVAAIGAVRRL
;
A
#
# COMPACT_ATOMS: atom_id res chain seq x y z
N MET A 1 -15.32 -40.14 -31.12
CA MET A 1 -13.96 -39.94 -30.55
C MET A 1 -14.11 -39.72 -29.05
N ARG A 2 -13.95 -40.77 -28.23
CA ARG A 2 -14.10 -40.67 -26.77
C ARG A 2 -12.81 -40.06 -26.21
N LEU A 3 -12.78 -38.73 -26.07
CA LEU A 3 -11.70 -38.07 -25.32
C LEU A 3 -11.69 -38.71 -23.93
N SER A 4 -10.65 -39.49 -23.61
CA SER A 4 -10.62 -40.26 -22.37
C SER A 4 -10.77 -39.30 -21.19
N LEU A 5 -11.61 -39.65 -20.20
CA LEU A 5 -11.87 -38.84 -19.01
C LEU A 5 -10.56 -38.37 -18.31
N LYS A 6 -9.48 -39.16 -18.45
CA LYS A 6 -8.13 -38.85 -17.97
C LYS A 6 -7.46 -37.66 -18.70
N LEU A 7 -7.66 -37.52 -20.01
CA LEU A 7 -7.17 -36.38 -20.80
C LEU A 7 -7.91 -35.09 -20.45
N ILE A 8 -9.21 -35.17 -20.17
CA ILE A 8 -10.00 -34.02 -19.69
C ILE A 8 -9.54 -33.62 -18.28
N ALA A 9 -9.40 -34.58 -17.37
CA ALA A 9 -8.91 -34.32 -16.01
C ALA A 9 -7.49 -33.72 -16.01
N ALA A 10 -6.57 -34.24 -16.84
CA ALA A 10 -5.23 -33.69 -16.98
C ALA A 10 -5.23 -32.27 -17.56
N ALA A 11 -6.07 -32.00 -18.57
CA ALA A 11 -6.21 -30.66 -19.14
C ALA A 11 -6.79 -29.67 -18.11
N VAL A 12 -7.78 -30.08 -17.30
CA VAL A 12 -8.37 -29.25 -16.24
C VAL A 12 -7.34 -28.96 -15.13
N ILE A 13 -6.55 -29.96 -14.70
CA ILE A 13 -5.49 -29.74 -13.70
C ILE A 13 -4.40 -28.80 -14.24
N LEU A 14 -4.03 -28.94 -15.52
CA LEU A 14 -3.06 -28.04 -16.16
C LEU A 14 -3.59 -26.61 -16.29
N LEU A 15 -4.89 -26.44 -16.59
CA LEU A 15 -5.56 -25.14 -16.63
C LEU A 15 -5.68 -24.48 -15.24
N ILE A 16 -5.88 -25.28 -14.19
CA ILE A 16 -5.91 -24.78 -12.80
C ILE A 16 -4.49 -24.41 -12.31
N ALA A 17 -3.46 -25.17 -12.73
CA ALA A 17 -2.06 -24.89 -12.36
C ALA A 17 -1.44 -23.71 -13.15
N ALA A 18 -1.99 -23.38 -14.32
CA ALA A 18 -1.56 -22.23 -15.14
C ALA A 18 -2.35 -20.95 -14.82
N ALA A 19 -3.38 -21.03 -13.99
CA ALA A 19 -4.10 -19.84 -13.54
C ALA A 19 -3.20 -19.04 -12.60
N PRO A 20 -2.91 -17.77 -12.89
CA PRO A 20 -2.11 -16.95 -12.00
C PRO A 20 -2.81 -16.81 -10.63
N VAL A 21 -2.14 -17.22 -9.57
CA VAL A 21 -2.64 -17.08 -8.20
C VAL A 21 -2.41 -15.64 -7.76
N ALA A 22 -3.49 -14.85 -7.68
CA ALA A 22 -3.45 -13.59 -6.96
C ALA A 22 -3.28 -13.90 -5.46
N ALA A 23 -2.10 -13.64 -4.90
CA ALA A 23 -1.90 -13.68 -3.47
C ALA A 23 -2.57 -12.45 -2.84
N ALA A 24 -3.84 -12.58 -2.44
CA ALA A 24 -4.50 -11.57 -1.64
C ALA A 24 -3.81 -11.52 -0.28
N VAL A 25 -3.13 -10.41 0.02
CA VAL A 25 -2.53 -10.19 1.33
C VAL A 25 -3.68 -10.03 2.32
N GLN A 26 -3.73 -10.88 3.35
CA GLN A 26 -4.77 -10.78 4.36
C GLN A 26 -4.59 -9.47 5.14
N GLU A 27 -5.62 -8.63 5.05
CA GLU A 27 -5.71 -7.37 5.78
C GLU A 27 -6.61 -7.56 6.99
N THR A 28 -6.28 -6.89 8.09
CA THR A 28 -7.17 -6.82 9.23
C THR A 28 -7.23 -5.40 9.77
N THR A 29 -8.45 -4.91 9.96
CA THR A 29 -8.73 -3.59 10.49
C THR A 29 -9.19 -3.71 11.94
N VAL A 30 -8.51 -2.98 12.81
CA VAL A 30 -8.73 -2.94 14.26
C VAL A 30 -8.94 -1.52 14.72
N ALA A 31 -9.50 -1.41 15.91
CA ALA A 31 -9.73 -0.18 16.64
C ALA A 31 -9.18 -0.36 18.06
N GLY A 32 -8.64 0.70 18.65
CA GLY A 32 -8.07 0.63 19.98
C GLY A 32 -7.24 1.85 20.37
N THR A 33 -6.25 1.64 21.21
CA THR A 33 -5.41 2.70 21.79
C THR A 33 -3.94 2.43 21.56
N ILE A 34 -3.18 3.47 21.20
CA ILE A 34 -1.72 3.37 21.07
C ILE A 34 -1.12 3.20 22.46
N THR A 35 -0.31 2.14 22.62
CA THR A 35 0.38 1.84 23.88
C THR A 35 1.86 2.17 23.83
N ASN A 36 2.45 2.24 22.64
CA ASN A 36 3.86 2.58 22.45
C ASN A 36 4.10 3.11 21.03
N VAL A 37 4.97 4.11 20.91
CA VAL A 37 5.49 4.63 19.64
C VAL A 37 7.01 4.62 19.73
N ASN A 38 7.67 3.78 18.94
CA ASN A 38 9.12 3.64 18.95
C ASN A 38 9.71 4.19 17.66
N GLN A 39 10.14 5.46 17.70
CA GLN A 39 10.74 6.13 16.55
C GLN A 39 12.03 5.46 16.06
N ALA A 40 12.87 4.97 16.99
CA ALA A 40 14.14 4.32 16.65
C ALA A 40 13.95 3.00 15.91
N LYS A 41 12.90 2.24 16.24
CA LYS A 41 12.54 0.97 15.59
C LYS A 41 11.54 1.14 14.44
N GLY A 42 10.94 2.31 14.32
CA GLY A 42 9.90 2.59 13.34
C GLY A 42 8.59 1.84 13.60
N THR A 43 8.24 1.57 14.87
CA THR A 43 7.08 0.72 15.21
C THR A 43 6.03 1.45 16.05
N ILE A 44 4.77 1.05 15.89
CA ILE A 44 3.62 1.47 16.69
C ILE A 44 2.98 0.22 17.29
N ASP A 45 2.76 0.23 18.61
CA ASP A 45 2.02 -0.81 19.32
C ASP A 45 0.60 -0.32 19.62
N ILE A 46 -0.40 -1.10 19.24
CA ILE A 46 -1.81 -0.82 19.51
C ILE A 46 -2.37 -1.93 20.39
N TYR A 47 -3.05 -1.54 21.47
CA TYR A 47 -3.96 -2.42 22.19
C TYR A 47 -5.33 -2.32 21.52
N ALA A 48 -5.73 -3.38 20.81
CA ALA A 48 -6.95 -3.41 20.01
C ALA A 48 -8.13 -3.98 20.80
N ASP A 49 -9.21 -3.22 20.98
CA ASP A 49 -10.43 -3.68 21.64
C ASP A 49 -11.48 -4.17 20.64
N LYS A 50 -11.46 -3.64 19.42
CA LYS A 50 -12.43 -3.93 18.37
C LYS A 50 -11.76 -4.33 17.06
N MET A 51 -12.47 -5.13 16.27
CA MET A 51 -12.13 -5.52 14.91
C MET A 51 -13.29 -5.25 13.95
N TRP A 52 -12.97 -4.81 12.74
CA TRP A 52 -13.95 -4.60 11.68
C TRP A 52 -14.22 -5.92 10.95
N ASN A 53 -15.49 -6.30 10.82
CA ASN A 53 -15.89 -7.52 10.11
C ASN A 53 -16.39 -7.27 8.68
N GLY A 54 -16.24 -6.05 8.16
CA GLY A 54 -16.78 -5.61 6.87
C GLY A 54 -18.11 -4.84 6.97
N VAL A 55 -18.82 -4.94 8.10
CA VAL A 55 -20.14 -4.32 8.29
C VAL A 55 -20.20 -3.48 9.56
N THR A 56 -19.62 -3.97 10.66
CA THR A 56 -19.63 -3.29 11.94
C THR A 56 -18.36 -3.60 12.74
N TRP A 57 -18.12 -2.78 13.75
CA TRP A 57 -17.07 -3.01 14.73
C TRP A 57 -17.54 -4.05 15.76
N THR A 58 -16.76 -5.11 15.90
CA THR A 58 -17.03 -6.22 16.82
C THR A 58 -15.90 -6.36 17.83
N GLY A 59 -16.16 -6.97 18.99
CA GLY A 59 -15.08 -7.22 19.96
C GLY A 59 -14.02 -8.15 19.36
N ILE A 60 -12.76 -7.89 19.69
CA ILE A 60 -11.65 -8.74 19.25
C ILE A 60 -11.72 -10.12 19.95
N SER A 61 -11.41 -11.19 19.22
CA SER A 61 -11.35 -12.54 19.78
C SER A 61 -9.97 -12.80 20.42
N VAL A 62 -9.93 -13.47 21.57
CA VAL A 62 -8.68 -13.93 22.19
C VAL A 62 -7.89 -14.93 21.33
N GLN A 63 -8.56 -15.57 20.36
CA GLN A 63 -7.89 -16.44 19.37
C GLN A 63 -7.11 -15.65 18.33
N PHE A 64 -7.43 -14.36 18.15
CA PHE A 64 -6.78 -13.46 17.19
C PHE A 64 -5.54 -12.79 17.77
N ALA A 65 -5.62 -12.32 19.02
CA ALA A 65 -4.49 -11.83 19.79
C ALA A 65 -4.77 -12.07 21.27
N ALA A 66 -4.05 -12.97 21.94
CA ALA A 66 -4.37 -13.37 23.30
C ALA A 66 -4.27 -12.22 24.33
N ASP A 67 -3.41 -11.24 24.06
CA ASP A 67 -3.20 -10.03 24.86
C ASP A 67 -3.76 -8.76 24.20
N HIS A 68 -4.48 -8.90 23.08
CA HIS A 68 -4.98 -7.82 22.25
C HIS A 68 -3.89 -6.84 21.76
N LYS A 69 -2.61 -7.18 21.92
CA LYS A 69 -1.50 -6.32 21.54
C LYS A 69 -1.07 -6.65 20.12
N ILE A 70 -0.94 -5.61 19.31
CA ILE A 70 -0.44 -5.71 17.94
C ILE A 70 0.73 -4.75 17.81
N THR A 71 1.89 -5.29 17.45
CA THR A 71 3.09 -4.50 17.18
C THR A 71 3.35 -4.55 15.69
N GLY A 72 3.48 -3.37 15.08
CA GLY A 72 3.76 -3.29 13.66
C GLY A 72 4.61 -2.11 13.23
N THR A 73 5.24 -2.26 12.07
CA THR A 73 6.01 -1.20 11.41
C THR A 73 5.06 -0.09 10.99
N ALA A 74 5.41 1.16 11.30
CA ALA A 74 4.59 2.32 10.98
C ALA A 74 4.52 2.56 9.45
N PRO A 75 3.41 3.12 8.95
CA PRO A 75 3.25 3.39 7.53
C PRO A 75 4.18 4.50 7.02
N SER A 76 4.55 5.44 7.89
CA SER A 76 5.45 6.56 7.57
C SER A 76 6.16 7.12 8.81
N SER A 77 7.18 7.94 8.59
CA SER A 77 7.85 8.71 9.64
C SER A 77 6.94 9.75 10.28
N GLU A 78 6.03 10.33 9.50
CA GLU A 78 5.07 11.34 9.96
C GLU A 78 4.10 10.73 10.97
N ALA A 79 3.68 9.47 10.76
CA ALA A 79 2.86 8.74 11.72
C ALA A 79 3.55 8.63 13.09
N LEU A 80 4.86 8.31 13.09
CA LEU A 80 5.67 8.18 14.31
C LEU A 80 5.96 9.52 15.00
N ALA A 81 5.90 10.63 14.25
CA ALA A 81 6.10 11.97 14.79
C ALA A 81 4.80 12.57 15.34
N TYR A 82 3.66 12.25 14.73
CA TYR A 82 2.36 12.81 15.09
C TYR A 82 1.64 12.02 16.19
N LEU A 83 1.64 10.69 16.07
CA LEU A 83 0.87 9.83 16.97
C LEU A 83 1.56 9.68 18.32
N SER A 84 0.76 9.61 19.38
CA SER A 84 1.25 9.52 20.76
C SER A 84 0.59 8.38 21.55
N VAL A 85 1.26 7.93 22.59
CA VAL A 85 0.69 6.97 23.55
C VAL A 85 -0.59 7.54 24.16
N GLY A 86 -1.64 6.73 24.22
CA GLY A 86 -2.98 7.13 24.67
C GLY A 86 -3.91 7.62 23.56
N ASP A 87 -3.41 7.83 22.33
CA ASP A 87 -4.29 8.16 21.20
C ASP A 87 -5.22 6.99 20.86
N THR A 88 -6.51 7.31 20.70
CA THR A 88 -7.51 6.39 20.13
C THR A 88 -7.33 6.34 18.62
N VAL A 89 -7.27 5.13 18.07
CA VAL A 89 -7.01 4.90 16.65
C VAL A 89 -7.90 3.83 16.06
N GLN A 90 -8.11 3.93 14.75
CA GLN A 90 -8.38 2.77 13.90
C GLN A 90 -7.12 2.49 13.06
N ALA A 91 -6.84 1.23 12.77
CA ALA A 91 -5.67 0.87 11.99
C ALA A 91 -5.92 -0.40 11.18
N THR A 92 -5.33 -0.47 10.00
CA THR A 92 -5.35 -1.66 9.15
C THR A 92 -3.92 -2.17 9.00
N PHE A 93 -3.71 -3.45 9.19
CA PHE A 93 -2.42 -4.10 9.00
C PHE A 93 -2.50 -5.30 8.09
N THR A 94 -1.34 -5.72 7.61
CA THR A 94 -1.12 -7.00 6.94
C THR A 94 -0.14 -7.86 7.73
N GLY A 95 -0.16 -9.17 7.48
CA GLY A 95 0.66 -10.14 8.21
C GLY A 95 -0.02 -10.64 9.47
N VAL A 96 0.78 -11.04 10.46
CA VAL A 96 0.29 -11.57 11.75
C VAL A 96 0.54 -10.55 12.86
N SER A 97 -0.22 -10.62 13.95
CA SER A 97 -0.19 -9.63 15.05
C SER A 97 1.20 -9.39 15.67
N SER A 98 2.07 -10.41 15.66
CA SER A 98 3.45 -10.33 16.18
C SER A 98 4.46 -9.71 15.20
N GLN A 99 4.09 -9.56 13.93
CA GLN A 99 4.92 -9.05 12.83
C GLN A 99 4.05 -8.23 11.87
N ALA A 100 3.22 -7.35 12.41
CA ALA A 100 2.27 -6.61 11.60
C ALA A 100 3.00 -5.53 10.78
N ALA A 101 2.51 -5.26 9.58
CA ALA A 101 2.86 -4.06 8.84
C ALA A 101 1.61 -3.18 8.77
N TRP A 102 1.64 -2.03 9.44
CA TRP A 102 0.53 -1.09 9.40
C TRP A 102 0.42 -0.48 8.00
N VAL A 103 -0.69 -0.77 7.34
CA VAL A 103 -1.04 -0.20 6.03
C VAL A 103 -1.66 1.19 6.22
N THR A 104 -2.46 1.36 7.27
CA THR A 104 -3.01 2.66 7.67
C THR A 104 -3.14 2.74 9.18
N VAL A 105 -2.90 3.91 9.77
CA VAL A 105 -3.19 4.24 11.16
C VAL A 105 -3.86 5.61 11.19
N SER A 106 -5.08 5.69 11.71
CA SER A 106 -5.87 6.92 11.76
C SER A 106 -6.22 7.29 13.20
N LYS A 107 -5.96 8.54 13.57
CA LYS A 107 -6.37 9.11 14.85
C LYS A 107 -7.85 9.44 14.85
N VAL A 108 -8.55 8.95 15.86
CA VAL A 108 -9.99 9.14 16.03
C VAL A 108 -10.27 10.31 16.97
N ASP A 109 -11.31 11.09 16.67
CA ASP A 109 -11.81 12.19 17.49
C ASP A 109 -12.60 11.66 18.69
N GLY A 110 -11.91 11.42 19.81
CA GLY A 110 -12.50 11.02 21.09
C GLY A 110 -12.01 9.65 21.59
N THR A 111 -12.79 9.05 22.49
CA THR A 111 -12.40 7.82 23.22
C THR A 111 -13.04 6.54 22.69
N ASP A 112 -14.07 6.64 21.83
CA ASP A 112 -14.67 5.46 21.18
C ASP A 112 -14.16 5.35 19.72
N PRO A 113 -13.31 4.37 19.42
CA PRO A 113 -12.74 4.22 18.08
C PRO A 113 -13.78 3.82 17.01
N ALA A 114 -14.95 3.29 17.40
CA ALA A 114 -15.92 2.71 16.48
C ALA A 114 -16.98 3.69 15.93
N GLY A 115 -17.19 4.83 16.58
CA GLY A 115 -18.34 5.71 16.31
C GLY A 115 -17.98 7.16 15.99
N LYS A 116 -16.71 7.46 15.76
CA LYS A 116 -16.20 8.83 15.74
C LYS A 116 -15.45 9.15 14.46
N PHE A 117 -15.43 10.44 14.14
CA PHE A 117 -14.73 10.96 12.98
C PHE A 117 -13.22 10.87 13.15
N LEU A 118 -12.48 10.91 12.04
CA LEU A 118 -11.03 10.93 12.05
C LEU A 118 -10.50 12.36 12.07
N LEU A 119 -9.44 12.57 12.84
CA LEU A 119 -8.68 13.83 12.87
C LEU A 119 -7.50 13.78 11.91
N ALA A 120 -6.85 12.62 11.82
CA ALA A 120 -5.71 12.40 10.95
C ALA A 120 -5.62 10.93 10.51
N SER A 121 -4.95 10.68 9.39
CA SER A 121 -4.63 9.33 8.92
C SER A 121 -3.28 9.29 8.23
N PHE A 122 -2.54 8.21 8.48
CA PHE A 122 -1.24 7.95 7.91
C PHE A 122 -1.24 6.57 7.25
N GLY A 123 -0.93 6.50 5.96
CA GLY A 123 -1.00 5.26 5.17
C GLY A 123 -2.10 5.29 4.12
N ASP A 124 -2.61 4.12 3.75
CA ASP A 124 -3.51 3.97 2.60
C ASP A 124 -4.97 4.40 2.93
N PRO A 125 -5.52 5.42 2.24
CA PRO A 125 -6.88 5.89 2.48
C PRO A 125 -7.97 4.89 2.13
N SER A 126 -7.68 3.91 1.25
CA SER A 126 -8.66 2.87 0.89
C SER A 126 -8.96 1.91 2.04
N LYS A 127 -8.15 1.93 3.10
CA LYS A 127 -8.26 1.06 4.28
C LYS A 127 -8.90 1.74 5.49
N ILE A 128 -9.45 2.93 5.27
CA ILE A 128 -10.13 3.74 6.26
C ILE A 128 -11.61 3.34 6.32
N VAL A 129 -12.12 3.09 7.53
CA VAL A 129 -13.55 2.78 7.75
C VAL A 129 -14.35 4.04 8.05
N ASN A 130 -13.89 4.86 8.99
CA ASN A 130 -14.62 6.04 9.45
C ASN A 130 -14.37 7.26 8.53
N SER A 131 -15.33 8.18 8.45
CA SER A 131 -15.11 9.47 7.75
C SER A 131 -14.27 10.42 8.61
N PHE A 132 -13.58 11.38 7.97
CA PHE A 132 -12.90 12.45 8.70
C PHE A 132 -13.91 13.46 9.28
N GLN A 133 -13.46 14.26 10.25
CA GLN A 133 -14.28 15.32 10.85
C GLN A 133 -14.81 16.26 9.77
N ASN A 134 -16.02 16.83 9.95
CA ASN A 134 -16.75 17.55 8.91
C ASN A 134 -17.06 16.72 7.64
N ASN A 135 -17.16 15.40 7.80
CA ASN A 135 -17.57 14.44 6.76
C ASN A 135 -16.71 14.48 5.50
N PHE A 136 -15.41 14.74 5.60
CA PHE A 136 -14.53 14.52 4.45
C PHE A 136 -14.39 13.03 4.17
N LYS A 137 -14.47 12.68 2.89
CA LYS A 137 -14.19 11.36 2.35
C LYS A 137 -13.14 11.50 1.26
N VAL A 138 -12.10 10.66 1.34
CA VAL A 138 -10.97 10.68 0.42
C VAL A 138 -10.98 9.39 -0.39
N THR A 139 -10.87 9.54 -1.70
CA THR A 139 -10.64 8.44 -2.65
C THR A 139 -9.49 8.82 -3.56
N PHE A 140 -8.77 7.85 -4.09
CA PHE A 140 -7.66 8.13 -5.00
C PHE A 140 -7.49 7.02 -6.02
N ASP A 141 -6.86 7.39 -7.14
CA ASP A 141 -6.35 6.48 -8.15
C ASP A 141 -4.86 6.79 -8.37
N THR A 142 -4.02 5.78 -8.62
CA THR A 142 -2.58 5.99 -8.88
C THR A 142 -2.22 5.74 -10.34
N ALA A 143 -1.31 6.55 -10.86
CA ALA A 143 -0.68 6.33 -12.16
C ALA A 143 0.69 5.65 -11.96
N PRO A 144 0.98 4.53 -12.62
CA PRO A 144 2.29 3.90 -12.52
C PRO A 144 3.38 4.73 -13.23
N ASP A 145 4.61 4.59 -12.75
CA ASP A 145 5.79 4.84 -13.57
C ASP A 145 6.08 3.59 -14.42
N CYS A 146 5.72 3.64 -15.70
CA CYS A 146 5.89 2.50 -16.60
C CYS A 146 7.33 2.31 -17.11
N ASP A 147 8.20 3.32 -16.99
CA ASP A 147 9.58 3.22 -17.49
C ASP A 147 10.45 2.35 -16.58
N SER A 148 10.11 2.29 -15.29
CA SER A 148 10.82 1.52 -14.27
C SER A 148 10.05 0.30 -13.75
N CYS A 149 8.85 0.03 -14.30
CA CYS A 149 7.98 -1.00 -13.75
C CYS A 149 8.47 -2.43 -14.02
N SER A 150 8.52 -3.23 -12.96
CA SER A 150 8.75 -4.67 -13.05
C SER A 150 7.85 -5.43 -12.07
N GLY A 151 7.31 -6.56 -12.50
CA GLY A 151 6.38 -7.37 -11.68
C GLY A 151 4.92 -6.94 -11.79
N SER A 152 4.14 -7.11 -10.71
CA SER A 152 2.69 -6.86 -10.67
C SER A 152 2.29 -5.48 -10.17
N VAL A 153 3.21 -4.77 -9.53
CA VAL A 153 3.03 -3.44 -8.95
C VAL A 153 4.20 -2.56 -9.33
N CYS A 154 3.90 -1.34 -9.78
CA CYS A 154 4.88 -0.32 -10.09
C CYS A 154 4.93 0.73 -8.98
N THR A 155 6.03 1.46 -8.89
CA THR A 155 6.03 2.75 -8.19
C THR A 155 4.99 3.67 -8.85
N ALA A 156 4.19 4.36 -8.04
CA ALA A 156 3.27 5.36 -8.55
C ALA A 156 4.01 6.67 -8.85
N SER A 157 3.90 7.16 -10.09
CA SER A 157 4.44 8.45 -10.52
C SER A 157 3.59 9.63 -10.01
N SER A 158 2.28 9.40 -9.84
CA SER A 158 1.35 10.38 -9.27
C SER A 158 0.11 9.69 -8.70
N ALA A 159 -0.64 10.42 -7.89
CA ALA A 159 -1.97 10.05 -7.40
C ALA A 159 -2.99 11.12 -7.79
N TYR A 160 -4.11 10.71 -8.37
CA TYR A 160 -5.28 11.55 -8.55
C TYR A 160 -6.18 11.38 -7.32
N VAL A 161 -6.21 12.42 -6.48
CA VAL A 161 -6.95 12.42 -5.21
C VAL A 161 -8.26 13.17 -5.39
N LYS A 162 -9.34 12.58 -4.91
CA LYS A 162 -10.68 13.17 -4.86
C LYS A 162 -11.15 13.25 -3.42
N VAL A 163 -11.58 14.42 -3.02
CA VAL A 163 -12.15 14.70 -1.70
C VAL A 163 -13.60 15.14 -1.87
N VAL A 164 -14.50 14.50 -1.13
CA VAL A 164 -15.89 14.94 -1.00
C VAL A 164 -16.13 15.37 0.43
N GLN A 165 -16.55 16.62 0.63
CA GLN A 165 -16.95 17.14 1.92
C GLN A 165 -18.47 17.24 2.02
N GLY A 166 -19.06 16.62 3.06
CA GLY A 166 -20.47 16.79 3.40
C GLY A 166 -20.68 17.98 4.35
N TRP A 167 -21.29 19.07 3.87
CA TRP A 167 -21.55 20.29 4.65
C TRP A 167 -22.92 20.88 4.31
N ASN A 168 -23.70 21.29 5.33
CA ASN A 168 -25.05 21.85 5.17
C ASN A 168 -25.94 21.06 4.18
N GLU A 169 -26.01 19.74 4.37
CA GLU A 169 -26.79 18.80 3.53
C GLU A 169 -26.37 18.73 2.05
N LYS A 170 -25.21 19.29 1.70
CA LYS A 170 -24.64 19.27 0.35
C LYS A 170 -23.27 18.60 0.34
N ASN A 171 -22.93 18.02 -0.81
CA ASN A 171 -21.61 17.47 -1.06
C ASN A 171 -20.80 18.44 -1.92
N TYR A 172 -19.57 18.72 -1.50
CA TYR A 172 -18.61 19.57 -2.20
C TYR A 172 -17.44 18.70 -2.67
N PRO A 173 -17.46 18.21 -3.93
CA PRO A 173 -16.36 17.48 -4.49
C PRO A 173 -15.22 18.42 -4.90
N SER A 174 -14.00 17.96 -4.73
CA SER A 174 -12.77 18.61 -5.18
C SER A 174 -11.73 17.54 -5.50
N ASP A 175 -10.79 17.86 -6.38
CA ASP A 175 -9.78 16.91 -6.83
C ASP A 175 -8.45 17.59 -7.13
N ALA A 176 -7.37 16.82 -7.04
CA ALA A 176 -6.02 17.25 -7.36
C ALA A 176 -5.20 16.06 -7.85
N GLN A 177 -4.37 16.28 -8.86
CA GLN A 177 -3.28 15.35 -9.19
C GLN A 177 -2.06 15.74 -8.37
N MET A 178 -1.48 14.77 -7.66
CA MET A 178 -0.39 14.97 -6.72
C MET A 178 0.80 14.09 -7.07
N ILE A 179 2.01 14.64 -7.03
CA ILE A 179 3.26 13.87 -7.13
C ILE A 179 3.77 13.44 -5.74
N PRO A 180 4.64 12.42 -5.63
CA PRO A 180 5.22 12.03 -4.35
C PRO A 180 5.89 13.21 -3.62
N GLY A 181 5.57 13.38 -2.35
CA GLY A 181 6.00 14.49 -1.48
C GLY A 181 5.13 15.75 -1.56
N GLU A 182 4.21 15.85 -2.52
CA GLU A 182 3.32 17.01 -2.64
C GLU A 182 2.24 17.01 -1.56
N ARG A 183 1.98 18.21 -1.02
CA ARG A 183 0.87 18.52 -0.15
C ARG A 183 -0.12 19.44 -0.85
N HIS A 184 -1.39 19.06 -0.81
CA HIS A 184 -2.51 19.84 -1.28
C HIS A 184 -3.54 20.04 -0.16
N VAL A 185 -4.04 21.27 -0.02
CA VAL A 185 -5.06 21.64 0.96
C VAL A 185 -6.40 21.81 0.28
N PHE A 186 -7.28 20.82 0.46
CA PHE A 186 -8.64 20.85 -0.06
C PHE A 186 -9.48 21.86 0.73
N LYS A 187 -9.84 22.94 0.04
CA LYS A 187 -10.54 24.09 0.62
C LYS A 187 -12.00 23.79 0.89
N SER A 188 -12.46 24.19 2.06
CA SER A 188 -13.85 24.03 2.47
C SER A 188 -14.73 25.17 1.99
N PRO A 189 -16.05 24.91 1.80
CA PRO A 189 -17.00 25.93 1.41
C PRO A 189 -17.09 27.04 2.48
N GLU A 190 -17.73 28.14 2.08
CA GLU A 190 -17.94 29.30 2.95
C GLU A 190 -18.63 28.91 4.27
N GLY A 191 -18.17 29.50 5.37
CA GLY A 191 -18.68 29.23 6.72
C GLY A 191 -18.09 28.00 7.43
N CYS A 192 -17.42 27.10 6.71
CA CYS A 192 -16.70 25.99 7.34
C CYS A 192 -15.27 26.42 7.74
N LEU A 193 -14.88 26.13 8.99
CA LEU A 193 -13.60 26.56 9.59
C LEU A 193 -12.50 25.49 9.60
N GLN A 194 -12.78 24.31 9.05
CA GLN A 194 -11.79 23.23 8.91
C GLN A 194 -11.55 22.97 7.42
N GLU A 195 -10.36 22.56 7.04
CA GLU A 195 -9.94 22.13 5.70
C GLU A 195 -9.28 20.75 5.79
N LEU A 196 -9.06 20.09 4.66
CA LEU A 196 -8.36 18.82 4.63
C LEU A 196 -6.99 18.98 3.97
N SER A 197 -5.93 18.81 4.75
CA SER A 197 -4.56 18.73 4.26
C SER A 197 -4.25 17.30 3.86
N VAL A 198 -3.85 17.08 2.61
CA VAL A 198 -3.45 15.77 2.11
C VAL A 198 -2.04 15.88 1.57
N THR A 199 -1.17 14.94 1.94
CA THR A 199 0.17 14.78 1.37
C THR A 199 0.28 13.40 0.76
N PHE A 200 0.61 13.31 -0.53
CA PHE A 200 0.91 12.02 -1.17
C PHE A 200 2.37 11.69 -0.89
N VAL A 201 2.66 10.83 0.08
CA VAL A 201 4.05 10.58 0.52
C VAL A 201 4.78 9.74 -0.52
N LYS A 202 4.20 8.61 -0.89
CA LYS A 202 4.66 7.67 -1.91
C LYS A 202 3.55 6.68 -2.21
N GLY A 203 3.62 5.97 -3.32
CA GLY A 203 2.64 4.91 -3.56
C GLY A 203 3.04 3.90 -4.61
N GLU A 204 2.13 2.96 -4.79
CA GLU A 204 2.21 1.89 -5.77
C GLU A 204 0.99 1.95 -6.68
N ALA A 205 1.17 1.48 -7.90
CA ALA A 205 0.12 1.38 -8.90
C ALA A 205 0.12 0.00 -9.53
N SER A 206 -1.01 -0.42 -10.07
CA SER A 206 -1.11 -1.68 -10.79
C SER A 206 -0.26 -1.65 -12.06
N ALA A 207 0.59 -2.68 -12.26
CA ALA A 207 1.35 -2.83 -13.49
C ALA A 207 0.46 -3.10 -14.72
N GLY A 208 -0.78 -3.55 -14.52
CA GLY A 208 -1.73 -3.75 -15.61
C GLY A 208 -2.15 -2.47 -16.34
N LEU A 209 -1.83 -1.29 -15.80
CA LEU A 209 -1.98 -0.01 -16.48
C LEU A 209 -0.81 0.29 -17.45
N CYS A 210 0.29 -0.45 -17.36
CA CYS A 210 1.40 -0.39 -18.30
C CYS A 210 1.21 -1.41 -19.43
N SER A 211 1.62 -1.05 -20.65
CA SER A 211 1.47 -1.89 -21.86
C SER A 211 2.31 -3.17 -21.81
N ALA A 212 3.31 -3.22 -20.94
CA ALA A 212 4.12 -4.40 -20.63
C ALA A 212 3.80 -4.86 -19.19
N ALA A 213 3.43 -6.13 -19.05
CA ALA A 213 3.13 -6.85 -17.80
C ALA A 213 1.67 -6.78 -17.28
N SER A 214 0.90 -7.79 -17.66
CA SER A 214 -0.19 -8.30 -16.82
C SER A 214 0.38 -9.42 -15.95
N ALA A 215 1.09 -9.05 -14.89
CA ALA A 215 1.43 -9.99 -13.83
C ALA A 215 0.37 -9.85 -12.74
N VAL A 216 -0.42 -10.90 -12.54
CA VAL A 216 -1.27 -11.02 -11.35
C VAL A 216 -0.35 -11.15 -10.14
N GLY A 217 -0.54 -10.31 -9.14
CA GLY A 217 0.26 -10.34 -7.93
C GLY A 217 -0.38 -9.55 -6.80
N ARG A 218 0.44 -9.09 -5.86
CA ARG A 218 -0.07 -8.40 -4.67
C ARG A 218 -0.79 -7.10 -5.05
N GLN A 219 -1.73 -6.70 -4.22
CA GLN A 219 -2.38 -5.40 -4.33
C GLN A 219 -1.38 -4.25 -4.04
N PRO A 220 -1.46 -3.13 -4.79
CA PRO A 220 -0.68 -1.94 -4.52
C PRO A 220 -1.18 -1.24 -3.25
N PHE A 221 -0.26 -0.69 -2.46
CA PHE A 221 -0.59 0.23 -1.37
C PHE A 221 0.04 1.59 -1.58
N SER A 222 -0.65 2.63 -1.12
CA SER A 222 -0.12 3.99 -1.13
C SER A 222 -0.08 4.59 0.27
N VAL A 223 0.87 5.48 0.50
CA VAL A 223 1.05 6.15 1.79
C VAL A 223 0.69 7.62 1.63
N PHE A 224 -0.32 8.05 2.36
CA PHE A 224 -0.73 9.45 2.47
C PHE A 224 -0.62 9.91 3.91
N THR A 225 -0.41 11.21 4.09
CA THR A 225 -0.69 11.90 5.36
C THR A 225 -1.91 12.78 5.14
N ILE A 226 -2.99 12.52 5.88
CA ILE A 226 -4.25 13.25 5.78
C ILE A 226 -4.56 13.84 7.15
N GLU A 227 -4.82 15.14 7.22
CA GLU A 227 -5.10 15.85 8.46
C GLU A 227 -6.26 16.82 8.28
N VAL A 228 -7.21 16.81 9.22
CA VAL A 228 -8.20 17.87 9.35
C VAL A 228 -7.52 19.04 10.06
N VAL A 229 -7.46 20.19 9.39
CA VAL A 229 -6.70 21.35 9.86
C VAL A 229 -7.60 22.58 9.91
N PRO A 230 -7.36 23.54 10.82
CA PRO A 230 -8.05 24.81 10.79
C PRO A 230 -7.84 25.54 9.45
N LYS A 231 -8.88 26.19 8.96
CA LYS A 231 -8.87 26.91 7.68
C LYS A 231 -7.73 27.93 7.64
N GLY A 232 -6.88 27.82 6.61
CA GLY A 232 -5.73 28.71 6.40
C GLY A 232 -4.50 28.44 7.29
N SER A 233 -4.52 27.41 8.15
CA SER A 233 -3.37 27.07 9.01
C SER A 233 -2.22 26.37 8.28
N VAL A 234 -2.52 25.73 7.14
CA VAL A 234 -1.56 25.02 6.30
C VAL A 234 -1.69 25.53 4.86
N GLN A 235 -0.57 25.48 4.13
CA GLN A 235 -0.49 25.89 2.73
C GLN A 235 -0.09 24.70 1.85
N ASP A 236 -0.40 24.81 0.56
CA ASP A 236 0.07 23.86 -0.45
C ASP A 236 1.61 23.83 -0.49
N TYR A 237 2.16 22.68 -0.81
CA TYR A 237 3.59 22.50 -0.96
C TYR A 237 3.88 21.52 -2.09
N VAL A 238 4.66 21.96 -3.07
CA VAL A 238 5.16 21.10 -4.15
C VAL A 238 6.65 20.87 -3.91
N PRO A 239 7.12 19.61 -3.83
CA PRO A 239 8.54 19.33 -3.66
C PRO A 239 9.33 19.79 -4.89
N VAL A 240 10.47 20.42 -4.64
CA VAL A 240 11.41 20.77 -5.71
C VAL A 240 12.11 19.49 -6.14
N ILE A 241 11.71 18.92 -7.28
CA ILE A 241 12.46 17.84 -7.91
C ILE A 241 13.75 18.45 -8.44
N ALA A 242 14.88 18.15 -7.82
CA ALA A 242 16.18 18.53 -8.35
C ALA A 242 16.35 17.84 -9.72
N VAL A 243 16.33 18.64 -10.79
CA VAL A 243 16.80 18.17 -12.11
C VAL A 243 18.25 17.75 -11.91
N PRO A 244 18.65 16.51 -12.22
CA PRO A 244 20.05 16.13 -12.19
C PRO A 244 20.79 17.12 -13.08
N THR A 245 21.65 17.96 -12.50
CA THR A 245 22.63 18.69 -13.28
C THR A 245 23.47 17.61 -13.93
N GLU A 246 23.36 17.50 -15.25
CA GLU A 246 24.12 16.56 -16.05
C GLU A 246 25.60 16.81 -15.75
N ALA A 247 26.17 15.98 -14.87
CA ALA A 247 27.58 16.06 -14.57
C ALA A 247 28.30 15.64 -15.84
N THR A 248 28.94 16.59 -16.51
CA THR A 248 29.84 16.32 -17.64
C THR A 248 30.83 15.26 -17.19
N ALA A 249 30.62 14.02 -17.63
CA ALA A 249 31.50 12.92 -17.30
C ALA A 249 32.89 13.24 -17.87
N VAL A 250 33.87 13.42 -16.98
CA VAL A 250 35.27 13.39 -17.37
C VAL A 250 35.55 11.96 -17.88
N PRO A 251 36.06 11.80 -19.12
CA PRO A 251 36.26 10.47 -19.68
C PRO A 251 37.24 9.69 -18.81
N THR A 252 36.76 8.61 -18.21
CA THR A 252 37.59 7.62 -17.54
C THR A 252 38.27 6.77 -18.62
N PRO A 253 39.60 6.55 -18.57
CA PRO A 253 40.29 5.76 -19.58
C PRO A 253 39.79 4.30 -19.57
N VAL A 254 39.46 3.83 -20.77
CA VAL A 254 39.02 2.46 -21.06
C VAL A 254 40.11 1.47 -20.63
N PRO A 255 39.81 0.46 -19.78
CA PRO A 255 40.75 -0.63 -19.55
C PRO A 255 40.88 -1.46 -20.84
N THR A 256 42.12 -1.55 -21.32
CA THR A 256 42.53 -2.35 -22.48
C THR A 256 42.10 -3.81 -22.30
N GLN A 257 41.21 -4.29 -23.18
CA GLN A 257 40.88 -5.71 -23.30
C GLN A 257 42.12 -6.50 -23.74
N ALA A 258 42.52 -7.49 -22.94
CA ALA A 258 43.43 -8.53 -23.35
C ALA A 258 42.74 -9.48 -24.34
N SER A 259 43.45 -9.84 -25.41
CA SER A 259 43.00 -10.69 -26.51
C SER A 259 42.53 -12.08 -26.08
N PRO A 260 41.61 -12.73 -26.84
CA PRO A 260 41.12 -14.07 -26.51
C PRO A 260 42.14 -15.12 -26.95
N GLY A 261 42.83 -15.71 -25.97
CA GLY A 261 43.64 -16.91 -26.13
C GLY A 261 42.81 -18.17 -25.81
N PHE A 262 42.61 -19.00 -26.84
CA PHE A 262 42.26 -20.42 -26.84
C PHE A 262 42.08 -21.14 -25.49
N GLY A 263 40.87 -21.67 -25.27
CA GLY A 263 40.56 -22.68 -24.25
C GLY A 263 39.41 -23.58 -24.72
N PHE A 264 39.74 -24.84 -25.01
CA PHE A 264 38.88 -25.88 -25.58
C PHE A 264 37.70 -26.29 -24.68
N VAL A 265 36.54 -26.50 -25.32
CA VAL A 265 35.63 -27.67 -25.26
C VAL A 265 35.64 -28.54 -23.99
N ILE A 266 34.53 -28.58 -23.22
CA ILE A 266 33.95 -29.84 -22.68
C ILE A 266 32.40 -29.83 -22.74
N ALA A 267 31.91 -30.68 -23.66
CA ALA A 267 30.71 -31.53 -23.67
C ALA A 267 29.52 -31.36 -22.68
N VAL A 268 28.37 -31.17 -23.34
CA VAL A 268 27.01 -31.68 -23.07
C VAL A 268 26.98 -33.05 -22.36
N ILE A 269 26.09 -33.23 -21.37
CA ILE A 269 25.20 -34.40 -21.13
C ILE A 269 24.32 -34.07 -19.91
N GLY A 270 22.99 -34.04 -20.08
CA GLY A 270 22.08 -33.84 -18.95
C GLY A 270 20.59 -33.68 -19.23
N ILE A 271 20.07 -34.01 -20.42
CA ILE A 271 18.61 -34.09 -20.65
C ILE A 271 18.30 -35.24 -21.62
N VAL A 272 18.51 -36.50 -21.18
CA VAL A 272 17.82 -37.69 -21.71
C VAL A 272 17.73 -38.73 -20.58
N ALA A 273 16.84 -38.50 -19.61
CA ALA A 273 16.54 -39.49 -18.56
C ALA A 273 15.05 -39.52 -18.15
N ALA A 274 14.14 -39.09 -19.04
CA ALA A 274 12.69 -39.11 -18.75
C ALA A 274 11.82 -39.72 -19.86
N ILE A 275 12.40 -40.44 -20.82
CA ILE A 275 11.65 -41.23 -21.83
C ILE A 275 12.19 -42.66 -21.84
N GLY A 276 11.98 -43.39 -20.74
CA GLY A 276 12.44 -44.77 -20.59
C GLY A 276 11.66 -45.59 -19.58
N ALA A 277 10.49 -45.11 -19.13
CA ALA A 277 9.68 -45.78 -18.12
C ALA A 277 8.24 -46.00 -18.58
N VAL A 278 8.03 -46.50 -19.80
CA VAL A 278 6.79 -47.19 -20.17
C VAL A 278 7.12 -48.29 -21.18
N ARG A 279 7.59 -49.44 -20.70
CA ARG A 279 7.36 -50.76 -21.31
C ARG A 279 7.92 -51.86 -20.41
N ARG A 280 7.01 -52.69 -19.90
CA ARG A 280 7.15 -53.94 -19.12
C ARG A 280 6.85 -53.81 -17.63
N LEU A 281 5.57 -53.90 -17.31
CA LEU A 281 4.96 -55.00 -16.55
C LEU A 281 3.50 -55.12 -17.00
#